data_AF-A0A1Y1CJL6-F1
#
_entry.id   AF-A0A1Y1CJL6-F1
#
_cell.length_a   1.000
_cell.length_b   1.000
_cell.length_c   1.000
_cell.angle_alpha   90.00
_cell.angle_beta   90.00
_cell.angle_gamma   90.00
#
_symmetry.space_group_name_H-M   'P 1'
#
loop_
_entity.id
_entity.type
_entity.pdbx_description
1 polymer ?
#
loop_
_entity_poly.entity_id
_entity_poly.type
_entity_poly.pdbx_seq_one_letter_code
_entity_poly.pdbx_strand_id
1 'polypeptide(L)'
;MIKILRHIKVGDQEFVTWFGMEIKKKGNRPNIDIFYYTGDPSDELSMHQLIKSKFQSKQEAMQFGIKYMRSLYQDLIKRDKELSENQENQENPDESDF
;
A
#
# COMPACT_ATOMS: atom_id res chain seq x y z
N MET A 1 8.83 -4.45 17.00
CA MET A 1 7.71 -4.45 16.02
C MET A 1 7.64 -5.83 15.37
N ILE A 2 6.44 -6.39 15.19
CA ILE A 2 6.23 -7.65 14.46
C ILE A 2 6.20 -7.32 12.95
N LYS A 3 7.02 -8.01 12.15
CA LYS A 3 7.11 -7.85 10.70
C LYS A 3 6.33 -8.97 10.01
N ILE A 4 5.47 -8.63 9.05
CA ILE A 4 4.53 -9.58 8.44
C ILE A 4 4.49 -9.33 6.93
N LEU A 5 4.90 -10.32 6.14
CA LEU A 5 4.78 -10.28 4.68
C LEU A 5 3.38 -10.70 4.24
N ARG A 6 2.80 -9.97 3.29
CA ARG A 6 1.51 -10.28 2.68
C ARG A 6 1.56 -10.07 1.17
N HIS A 7 0.91 -10.98 0.48
CA HIS A 7 0.57 -10.84 -0.92
C HIS A 7 -0.85 -10.27 -1.02
N ILE A 8 -1.01 -9.19 -1.77
CA ILE A 8 -2.26 -8.45 -1.94
C ILE A 8 -2.62 -8.48 -3.42
N LYS A 9 -3.63 -9.29 -3.76
CA LYS A 9 -4.21 -9.31 -5.10
C LYS A 9 -5.12 -8.10 -5.33
N VAL A 10 -4.92 -7.42 -6.47
CA VAL A 10 -5.71 -6.27 -6.93
C VAL A 10 -5.97 -6.42 -8.43
N GLY A 11 -7.19 -6.85 -8.78
CA GLY A 11 -7.50 -7.27 -10.15
C GLY A 11 -6.65 -8.46 -10.56
N ASP A 12 -5.94 -8.35 -11.68
CA ASP A 12 -5.04 -9.37 -12.21
C ASP A 12 -3.58 -9.20 -11.73
N GLN A 13 -3.30 -8.17 -10.93
CA GLN A 13 -1.98 -7.92 -10.38
C GLN A 13 -1.88 -8.40 -8.93
N GLU A 14 -0.66 -8.78 -8.54
CA GLU A 14 -0.32 -9.16 -7.17
C GLU A 14 0.82 -8.28 -6.65
N PHE A 15 0.61 -7.69 -5.49
CA PHE A 15 1.58 -6.83 -4.83
C PHE A 15 2.08 -7.47 -3.54
N VAL A 16 3.38 -7.35 -3.28
CA VAL A 16 3.99 -7.81 -2.04
C VAL A 16 4.16 -6.62 -1.10
N THR A 17 3.61 -6.73 0.11
CA THR A 17 3.71 -5.68 1.13
C THR A 17 4.23 -6.24 2.45
N TRP A 18 5.22 -5.57 3.01
CA TRP A 18 5.64 -5.77 4.38
C TRP A 18 4.84 -4.87 5.33
N PHE A 19 4.20 -5.48 6.32
CA PHE A 19 3.52 -4.79 7.41
C PHE A 19 4.34 -4.82 8.69
N GLY A 20 4.30 -3.72 9.42
CA GLY A 20 4.76 -3.62 10.79
C GLY A 20 3.58 -3.59 11.75
N MET A 21 3.65 -4.32 12.85
CA MET A 21 2.64 -4.25 13.92
C MET A 21 3.32 -4.03 15.27
N GLU A 22 2.87 -3.00 15.97
CA GLU A 22 3.34 -2.69 17.33
C GLU A 22 2.19 -2.89 18.31
N ILE A 23 2.41 -3.71 19.35
CA ILE A 23 1.40 -4.02 20.36
C ILE A 23 1.79 -3.30 21.64
N LYS A 24 1.08 -2.24 21.97
CA LYS A 24 1.24 -1.48 23.20
C LYS A 24 0.19 -1.91 24.21
N LYS A 25 0.54 -1.95 25.48
CA LYS A 25 -0.45 -2.05 26.57
C LYS A 25 -0.82 -0.64 27.01
N LYS A 26 -2.10 -0.27 26.93
CA LYS A 26 -2.62 0.98 27.50
C LYS A 26 -3.69 0.63 28.54
N GLY A 27 -3.26 0.50 29.79
CA GLY A 27 -4.08 -0.08 30.86
C GLY A 27 -4.40 -1.55 30.59
N ASN A 28 -5.66 -1.95 30.76
CA ASN A 28 -6.13 -3.32 30.54
C ASN A 28 -6.50 -3.64 29.09
N ARG A 29 -6.38 -2.69 28.16
CA ARG A 29 -6.75 -2.91 26.74
C ARG A 29 -5.51 -2.91 25.84
N PRO A 30 -5.46 -3.82 24.85
CA PRO A 30 -4.45 -3.77 23.81
C PRO A 30 -4.63 -2.49 22.98
N ASN A 31 -3.51 -1.86 22.65
CA ASN A 31 -3.43 -0.73 21.73
C ASN A 31 -2.46 -1.13 20.62
N ILE A 32 -3.00 -1.46 19.46
CA ILE A 32 -2.22 -2.01 18.35
C ILE A 32 -2.12 -0.96 17.26
N ASP A 33 -0.89 -0.75 16.79
CA ASP A 33 -0.55 0.13 15.67
C ASP A 33 -0.14 -0.73 14.47
N ILE A 34 -0.60 -0.35 13.27
CA ILE A 34 -0.24 -1.00 12.01
C ILE A 34 0.48 -0.02 11.09
N PHE A 35 1.54 -0.52 10.47
CA PHE A 35 2.46 0.21 9.61
C PHE A 35 2.64 -0.57 8.30
N TYR A 36 3.03 0.10 7.22
CA TYR A 36 3.63 -0.54 6.05
C TYR A 36 5.09 -0.14 5.93
N TYR A 37 5.93 -1.00 5.34
CA TYR A 37 7.29 -0.67 4.98
C TYR A 37 7.36 -0.22 3.52
N THR A 38 8.25 0.73 3.22
CA THR A 38 8.52 1.19 1.84
C THR A 38 9.29 0.17 1.02
N GLY A 39 9.97 -0.79 1.66
CA GLY A 39 10.69 -1.90 1.02
C GLY A 39 10.85 -3.10 1.94
N ASP A 40 11.91 -3.89 1.74
CA ASP A 40 12.25 -5.00 2.63
C ASP A 40 12.66 -4.46 4.01
N PRO A 41 12.10 -4.95 5.13
CA PRO A 41 12.40 -4.42 6.45
C PRO A 41 13.80 -4.79 6.98
N SER A 42 14.62 -5.51 6.21
CA SER A 42 16.05 -5.74 6.47
C SER A 42 16.96 -4.72 5.76
N ASP A 43 16.44 -3.97 4.79
CA ASP A 43 17.16 -2.89 4.12
C ASP A 43 17.23 -1.64 5.01
N GLU A 44 18.40 -1.02 5.07
CA GLU A 44 18.67 0.19 5.86
C GLU A 44 17.88 1.41 5.36
N LEU A 45 17.55 1.46 4.06
CA LEU A 45 16.76 2.53 3.46
C LEU A 45 15.24 2.32 3.62
N SER A 46 14.84 1.15 4.10
CA SER A 46 13.43 0.82 4.29
C SER A 46 12.87 1.53 5.52
N MET A 47 11.87 2.37 5.29
CA MET A 47 11.16 3.08 6.35
C MET A 47 9.80 2.45 6.58
N HIS A 48 9.37 2.41 7.84
CA HIS A 48 7.99 2.07 8.17
C HIS A 48 7.14 3.34 8.32
N GLN A 49 5.98 3.36 7.69
CA GLN A 49 5.01 4.43 7.79
C GLN A 49 3.76 3.96 8.53
N LEU A 50 3.28 4.77 9.47
CA LEU A 50 2.08 4.47 10.23
C LEU A 50 0.85 4.55 9.33
N ILE A 51 0.09 3.46 9.26
CA ILE A 51 -1.22 3.46 8.61
C ILE A 51 -2.26 3.98 9.60
N LYS A 52 -2.36 3.33 10.77
CA LYS A 52 -3.33 3.68 11.81
C LYS A 52 -2.96 3.07 13.17
N SER A 53 -3.40 3.73 14.22
CA SER A 53 -3.21 3.35 15.61
C SER A 53 -4.52 2.99 16.32
N LYS A 54 -4.42 2.42 17.53
CA LYS A 54 -5.54 2.20 18.48
C LYS A 54 -6.48 1.06 18.14
N PHE A 55 -6.01 0.06 17.40
CA PHE A 55 -6.77 -1.17 17.21
C PHE A 55 -6.84 -2.00 18.49
N GLN A 56 -7.96 -2.70 18.68
CA GLN A 56 -8.19 -3.56 19.85
C GLN A 56 -7.80 -5.02 19.58
N SER A 57 -7.55 -5.40 18.33
CA SER A 57 -7.07 -6.74 17.99
C SER A 57 -6.08 -6.73 16.82
N LYS A 58 -5.20 -7.74 16.78
CA LYS A 58 -4.23 -7.91 15.68
C LYS A 58 -4.93 -8.13 14.35
N GLN A 59 -6.06 -8.86 14.38
CA GLN A 59 -6.84 -9.18 13.19
C GLN A 59 -7.45 -7.91 12.58
N GLU A 60 -8.08 -7.07 13.39
CA GLU A 60 -8.66 -5.79 12.95
C GLU A 60 -7.58 -4.89 12.35
N ALA A 61 -6.44 -4.76 13.02
CA ALA A 61 -5.30 -3.98 12.55
C ALA A 61 -4.79 -4.47 11.18
N MET A 62 -4.65 -5.80 11.02
CA MET A 62 -4.19 -6.41 9.76
C MET A 62 -5.22 -6.25 8.63
N GLN A 63 -6.51 -6.48 8.91
CA GLN A 63 -7.57 -6.30 7.91
C GLN A 63 -7.63 -4.84 7.43
N PHE A 64 -7.49 -3.89 8.35
CA PHE A 64 -7.41 -2.47 8.00
C PHE A 64 -6.16 -2.18 7.15
N GLY A 65 -5.00 -2.68 7.54
CA GLY A 65 -3.74 -2.51 6.79
C GLY A 65 -3.83 -3.05 5.36
N ILE A 66 -4.36 -4.27 5.18
CA ILE A 66 -4.56 -4.88 3.86
C ILE A 66 -5.53 -4.03 3.03
N LYS A 67 -6.64 -3.56 3.62
CA LYS A 67 -7.61 -2.71 2.92
C LYS A 67 -6.99 -1.40 2.48
N TYR A 68 -6.22 -0.75 3.35
CA TYR A 68 -5.52 0.51 3.06
C TYR A 68 -4.55 0.35 1.88
N MET A 69 -3.69 -0.68 1.91
CA MET A 69 -2.72 -0.91 0.84
C MET A 69 -3.41 -1.30 -0.47
N ARG A 70 -4.49 -2.10 -0.42
CA ARG A 70 -5.29 -2.42 -1.60
C ARG A 70 -5.83 -1.14 -2.26
N SER A 71 -6.35 -0.18 -1.50
CA SER A 71 -6.78 1.11 -2.05
C SER A 71 -5.62 1.89 -2.70
N LEU A 72 -4.46 1.94 -2.05
CA LEU A 72 -3.28 2.61 -2.63
C LEU A 72 -2.84 1.98 -3.96
N TYR A 73 -2.81 0.64 -4.03
CA TYR A 73 -2.46 -0.06 -5.26
C TYR A 73 -3.51 0.14 -6.36
N GLN A 74 -4.79 0.19 -6.01
CA GLN A 74 -5.84 0.53 -6.98
C GLN A 74 -5.63 1.93 -7.57
N ASP A 75 -5.28 2.91 -6.73
CA ASP A 75 -5.02 4.28 -7.20
C ASP A 75 -3.75 4.37 -8.05
N LEU A 76 -2.70 3.62 -7.71
CA LEU A 76 -1.50 3.48 -8.55
C LEU A 76 -1.84 2.94 -9.93
N ILE A 77 -2.54 1.81 -10.00
CA ILE A 77 -2.93 1.18 -11.26
C ILE A 77 -3.79 2.12 -12.13
N LYS A 78 -4.69 2.89 -11.51
CA LYS A 78 -5.51 3.87 -12.23
C LYS A 78 -4.66 4.98 -12.84
N ARG A 79 -3.74 5.56 -12.06
CA ARG A 79 -2.83 6.61 -12.55
C ARG A 79 -1.94 6.12 -13.67
N ASP A 80 -1.42 4.90 -13.57
CA ASP A 80 -0.58 4.32 -14.63
C ASP A 80 -1.37 4.17 -15.95
N LYS A 81 -2.65 3.77 -15.87
CA LYS A 81 -3.53 3.71 -17.04
C LYS A 81 -3.82 5.09 -17.63
N GLU A 82 -4.18 6.05 -16.79
CA GLU A 82 -4.46 7.44 -17.22
C GLU A 82 -3.23 8.07 -17.89
N LEU A 83 -2.02 7.80 -17.40
CA LEU A 83 -0.78 8.28 -18.02
C LEU A 83 -0.52 7.63 -19.39
N SER A 84 -0.81 6.33 -19.51
CA SER A 84 -0.64 5.58 -20.76
C SER A 84 -1.61 6.06 -21.84
N GLU A 85 -2.88 6.27 -21.49
CA GLU A 85 -3.93 6.76 -22.39
C GLU A 85 -3.68 8.21 -22.87
N ASN A 86 -3.03 9.03 -22.05
CA ASN A 86 -2.68 10.41 -22.42
C ASN A 86 -1.44 10.49 -23.33
N GLN A 87 -0.54 9.51 -23.29
CA GLN A 87 0.62 9.43 -24.19
C GLN A 87 0.21 8.95 -25.60
N GLU A 88 -0.70 7.97 -25.70
CA GLU A 88 -1.21 7.49 -27.00
C GLU A 88 -1.99 8.59 -27.77
N ASN A 89 -2.65 9.50 -27.06
CA ASN A 89 -3.39 10.62 -27.68
C ASN A 89 -2.50 11.79 -28.15
N GLN A 90 -1.20 11.81 -27.84
CA GLN A 90 -0.27 12.88 -28.27
C GLN A 90 0.61 12.50 -29.48
N GLU A 91 0.64 11.23 -29.89
CA GLU A 91 1.48 10.77 -31.01
C GLU A 91 0.81 10.82 -32.40
N ASN A 92 -0.40 11.37 -32.53
CA ASN A 92 -1.00 11.73 -33.83
C ASN A 92 -1.36 13.22 -33.90
N PRO A 93 -0.40 14.14 -34.09
CA PRO A 93 -0.70 15.35 -34.80
C PRO A 93 -0.82 14.98 -36.28
N ASP A 94 -2.03 15.09 -36.82
CA ASP A 94 -2.33 15.04 -38.26
C ASP A 94 -1.23 15.77 -39.07
N GLU A 95 -0.34 15.01 -39.72
CA GLU A 95 0.31 15.46 -40.95
C GLU A 95 -0.72 15.37 -42.08
N SER A 96 -1.69 16.29 -42.07
CA SER A 96 -2.52 16.57 -43.23
C SER A 96 -2.72 18.08 -43.34
N ASP A 97 -1.68 18.75 -43.80
CA ASP A 97 -1.78 19.93 -44.66
C ASP A 97 -0.35 20.33 -45.08
N PHE A 98 0.03 20.00 -46.33
CA PHE A 98 0.64 20.88 -47.33
C PHE A 98 1.03 20.11 -48.61
#